data_AF-W7Q0F8-F1
#
_entry.id   AF-W7Q0F8-F1
#
_cell.length_a   1.000
_cell.length_b   1.000
_cell.length_c   1.000
_cell.angle_alpha   90.00
_cell.angle_beta   90.00
_cell.angle_gamma   90.00
#
_symmetry.space_group_name_H-M   'P 1'
#
loop_
_entity.id
_entity.type
_entity.pdbx_description
1 polymer ?
#
loop_
_entity_poly.entity_id
_entity_poly.type
_entity_poly.pdbx_seq_one_letter_code
_entity_poly.pdbx_strand_id
1 'polypeptide(L)' 'MVAAEAVCLPAEDGGYALIGVNRSEASLFSSIDWGTERVMAQTHQRIEALGWRLACPATVWDVDRPEDVIRLTHHWA' A
#
# COMPACT_ATOMS: atom_id res chain seq x y z
N MET A 1 -22.38 -2.94 -3.15
CA MET A 1 -21.02 -2.43 -2.90
C MET A 1 -20.62 -1.60 -4.10
N VAL A 2 -20.08 -0.41 -3.89
CA VAL A 2 -19.58 0.43 -4.98
C VAL A 2 -18.21 -0.12 -5.39
N ALA A 3 -17.97 -0.32 -6.69
CA ALA A 3 -16.68 -0.82 -7.17
C ALA A 3 -15.58 0.23 -6.95
N ALA A 4 -14.40 -0.20 -6.50
CA ALA A 4 -13.21 0.65 -6.40
C ALA A 4 -12.37 0.49 -7.68
N GLU A 5 -11.75 1.58 -8.14
CA GLU A 5 -10.87 1.56 -9.30
C GLU A 5 -9.44 1.14 -8.93
N ALA A 6 -9.06 1.36 -7.66
CA ALA A 6 -7.80 0.91 -7.09
C ALA A 6 -8.02 0.19 -5.74
N VAL A 7 -7.12 -0.73 -5.42
CA VAL A 7 -7.00 -1.38 -4.12
C VAL A 7 -5.55 -1.32 -3.65
N CYS A 8 -5.33 -1.04 -2.38
CA CYS A 8 -4.01 -1.14 -1.75
C CYS A 8 -4.10 -1.94 -0.44
N LEU A 9 -3.02 -2.63 -0.11
CA LEU A 9 -2.77 -3.13 1.26
C LEU A 9 -1.62 -2.31 1.84
N PRO A 10 -1.91 -1.24 2.60
CA PRO A 10 -0.87 -0.43 3.23
C PRO A 10 -0.03 -1.27 4.17
N ALA A 11 1.29 -1.05 4.15
CA ALA A 11 2.20 -1.62 5.12
C ALA A 11 2.34 -0.66 6.32
N GLU A 12 2.57 -1.20 7.52
CA GLU A 12 2.73 -0.41 8.76
C GLU A 12 3.91 0.56 8.72
N ASP A 13 4.91 0.31 7.86
CA ASP A 13 6.11 1.14 7.69
C ASP A 13 5.89 2.37 6.77
N GLY A 14 4.67 2.54 6.24
CA GLY A 14 4.28 3.62 5.33
C GLY A 14 4.39 3.28 3.85
N GLY A 15 4.79 2.06 3.51
CA GLY A 15 4.70 1.49 2.17
C GLY A 15 3.35 0.82 1.89
N TYR A 16 3.35 -0.08 0.90
CA TYR A 16 2.24 -1.00 0.63
C TYR A 16 2.77 -2.32 0.07
N ALA A 17 2.26 -3.44 0.58
CA ALA A 17 2.61 -4.77 0.09
C ALA A 17 1.87 -5.13 -1.22
N LEU A 18 0.75 -4.45 -1.49
CA LEU A 18 -0.07 -4.67 -2.68
C LEU A 18 -0.66 -3.37 -3.19
N ILE A 19 -0.62 -3.21 -4.52
CA ILE A 19 -1.46 -2.28 -5.27
C ILE A 19 -2.10 -3.02 -6.45
N GLY A 20 -3.40 -2.80 -6.66
CA GLY A 20 -4.14 -3.33 -7.79
C GLY A 20 -4.99 -2.23 -8.42
N VAL A 21 -5.03 -2.19 -9.74
CA VAL A 21 -5.79 -1.19 -10.50
C VAL A 21 -6.53 -1.85 -11.66
N ASN A 22 -7.71 -1.32 -11.99
CA ASN A 22 -8.49 -1.82 -13.13
C ASN A 22 -7.98 -1.33 -14.50
N ARG A 23 -7.17 -0.27 -14.50
CA ARG A 23 -6.58 0.37 -15.68
C ARG A 23 -5.14 0.76 -15.34
N SER A 24 -4.22 0.47 -16.24
CA SER A 24 -2.82 0.85 -16.07
C SER A 24 -2.66 2.36 -16.19
N GLU A 25 -2.02 2.98 -15.22
CA GLU A 25 -1.75 4.42 -15.19
C GLU A 25 -0.37 4.67 -14.60
N ALA A 26 0.60 5.05 -15.44
CA ALA A 26 2.00 5.16 -15.04
C ALA A 26 2.26 6.31 -14.06
N SER A 27 1.41 7.35 -14.07
CA SER A 27 1.55 8.50 -13.17
C SER A 27 1.41 8.14 -11.69
N LEU A 28 0.80 7.00 -11.35
CA LEU A 28 0.73 6.46 -9.99
C LEU A 28 2.11 6.28 -9.33
N PHE A 29 3.13 5.97 -10.13
CA PHE A 29 4.48 5.68 -9.66
C PHE A 29 5.45 6.86 -9.88
N SER A 30 4.95 8.00 -10.35
CA SER A 30 5.75 9.17 -10.67
C SER A 30 6.04 10.04 -9.44
N SER A 31 7.30 10.46 -9.30
CA SER A 31 7.78 11.33 -8.21
C SER A 31 7.37 10.83 -6.82
N ILE A 32 7.54 9.51 -6.61
CA ILE A 32 7.40 8.87 -5.30
C ILE A 32 8.78 8.82 -4.65
N ASP A 33 8.84 9.18 -3.37
CA ASP A 33 10.04 9.08 -2.55
C ASP A 33 10.21 7.63 -2.07
N TRP A 34 10.60 6.76 -2.99
CA TRP A 34 10.78 5.33 -2.75
C TRP A 34 11.74 5.05 -1.60
N GLY A 35 11.42 4.02 -0.79
CA GLY A 35 12.20 3.66 0.40
C GLY A 35 11.94 4.53 1.63
N THR A 36 10.81 5.26 1.65
CA THR A 36 10.40 6.09 2.79
C THR A 36 8.98 5.73 3.25
N GLU A 37 8.63 6.11 4.48
CA GLU A 37 7.28 6.01 5.03
C GLU A 37 6.21 6.84 4.26
N ARG A 38 6.62 7.63 3.27
CA ARG A 38 5.72 8.50 2.51
C ARG A 38 5.13 7.84 1.27
N VAL A 39 5.60 6.65 0.90
CA VAL A 39 5.24 5.96 -0.35
C VAL A 39 3.72 5.77 -0.48
N MET A 40 3.05 5.27 0.56
CA MET A 40 1.60 5.07 0.54
C MET A 40 0.84 6.39 0.45
N ALA A 41 1.25 7.41 1.23
CA ALA A 41 0.60 8.71 1.23
C ALA A 41 0.71 9.41 -0.13
N GLN A 42 1.88 9.36 -0.76
CA GLN A 42 2.09 9.93 -2.10
C GLN A 42 1.30 9.17 -3.16
N THR A 43 1.27 7.83 -3.08
CA THR A 43 0.48 7.00 -4.00
C THR A 43 -1.02 7.29 -3.85
N HIS A 44 -1.53 7.46 -2.63
CA HIS A 44 -2.92 7.86 -2.38
C HIS A 44 -3.26 9.19 -3.05
N GLN A 45 -2.40 10.21 -2.90
CA GLN A 45 -2.59 11.51 -3.57
C GLN A 45 -2.67 11.40 -5.09
N ARG A 46 -1.90 10.47 -5.70
CA ARG A 46 -1.98 10.22 -7.15
C ARG A 46 -3.30 9.56 -7.54
N ILE A 47 -3.78 8.61 -6.75
CA ILE A 47 -5.08 7.96 -6.99
C ILE A 47 -6.23 8.97 -6.86
N GLU A 48 -6.17 9.86 -5.85
CA GLU A 48 -7.13 10.95 -5.70
C GLU A 48 -7.08 11.94 -6.88
N ALA A 49 -5.89 12.28 -7.37
CA ALA A 49 -5.73 13.17 -8.52
C ALA A 49 -6.30 12.58 -9.83
N LEU A 50 -6.38 11.24 -9.93
CA LEU A 50 -7.04 10.54 -11.04
C LEU A 50 -8.57 10.45 -10.85
N GLY A 51 -9.10 10.92 -9.72
CA GLY A 51 -10.52 10.83 -9.37
C GLY A 51 -10.98 9.39 -9.08
N TRP A 52 -10.06 8.50 -8.72
CA TRP A 52 -10.34 7.08 -8.48
C TRP A 52 -10.68 6.85 -7.02
N ARG A 53 -11.56 5.87 -6.75
CA ARG A 53 -11.77 5.38 -5.39
C ARG A 53 -10.73 4.33 -5.06
N LEU A 54 -10.07 4.51 -3.92
CA LEU A 54 -9.18 3.52 -3.34
C LEU A 54 -9.89 2.70 -2.26
N ALA A 55 -9.81 1.37 -2.36
CA ALA A 55 -10.13 0.47 -1.26
C ALA A 55 -8.86 0.04 -0.51
N CYS A 56 -8.87 0.14 0.81
CA CYS A 56 -7.81 -0.37 1.68
C CYS A 56 -8.41 -1.39 2.67
N PRO A 57 -8.65 -2.66 2.27
CA PRO A 57 -9.41 -3.61 3.06
C PRO A 57 -8.65 -4.15 4.30
N ALA A 58 -7.32 -4.04 4.31
CA ALA A 58 -6.48 -4.38 5.44
C ALA A 58 -5.18 -3.57 5.41
N THR A 59 -4.65 -3.28 6.59
CA THR A 59 -3.25 -2.90 6.79
C THR A 59 -2.47 -4.16 7.12
N VAL A 60 -1.30 -4.30 6.52
CA VAL A 60 -0.38 -5.43 6.72
C VAL A 60 0.95 -4.93 7.28
N TRP A 61 1.84 -5.84 7.62
CA TRP A 61 3.21 -5.54 8.00
C TRP A 61 4.12 -6.49 7.23
N ASP A 62 5.23 -5.96 6.74
CA ASP A 62 6.23 -6.73 6.01
C ASP A 62 7.31 -7.23 6.98
N VAL A 63 7.99 -8.33 6.63
CA VAL A 63 9.02 -8.93 7.47
C VAL A 63 10.40 -8.46 6.99
N ASP A 64 10.94 -7.40 7.60
CA ASP A 64 12.19 -6.76 7.14
C ASP A 64 13.32 -6.83 8.16
N ARG A 65 12.98 -6.87 9.45
CA ARG A 65 13.94 -6.82 10.55
C ARG A 65 13.90 -8.10 11.40
N PRO A 66 14.95 -8.40 12.17
CA PRO A 66 14.96 -9.57 13.05
C PRO A 66 13.77 -9.63 14.01
N GLU A 67 13.31 -8.49 14.53
CA GLU A 67 12.13 -8.38 15.40
C GLU A 67 10.82 -8.83 14.72
N ASP A 68 10.71 -8.66 13.40
CA ASP A 68 9.53 -9.02 12.62
C ASP A 68 9.36 -10.56 12.53
N VAL A 69 10.46 -11.31 12.53
CA VAL A 69 10.44 -12.78 12.60
C VAL A 69 9.87 -13.25 13.93
N ILE A 70 10.24 -12.59 15.04
CA ILE A 70 9.70 -12.91 16.36
C ILE A 70 8.18 -12.67 16.36
N ARG A 71 7.74 -11.51 15.85
CA ARG A 71 6.30 -11.21 15.68
C ARG A 71 5.60 -12.28 14.84
N LEU A 72 6.21 -12.72 13.74
CA LEU A 72 5.66 -13.76 12.86
C LEU A 72 5.42 -15.05 13.63
N THR A 73 6.39 -15.52 14.40
CA THR A 73 6.28 -16.79 15.15
C THR A 73 5.16 -16.79 16.19
N HIS A 74 4.81 -15.63 16.75
CA HIS A 74 3.70 -15.50 17.70
C HIS A 74 2.32 -15.38 17.04
N HIS A 75 2.25 -15.02 15.75
CA HIS A 75 0.97 -14.83 15.05
C HIS A 75 0.37 -16.12 14.47
N TRP A 76 1.16 -17.20 14.39
CA TRP A 76 0.81 -18.48 13.76
C TRP A 76 0.75 -19.66 14.75
N ALA A 77 0.84 -19.39 16.05
CA ALA A 77 0.60 -20.35 17.12
C ALA A 77 -0.86 -20.29 17.58
#